data_AF-A0A562E6F3-F1
#
_entry.id   AF-A0A562E6F3-F1
#
_cell.length_a   1.000
_cell.length_b   1.000
_cell.length_c   1.000
_cell.angle_alpha   90.00
_cell.angle_beta   90.00
_cell.angle_gamma   90.00
#
_symmetry.space_group_name_H-M   'P 1'
#
loop_
_entity.id
_entity.type
_entity.pdbx_description
1 polymer ?
#
loop_
_entity_poly.entity_id
_entity_poly.type
_entity_poly.pdbx_seq_one_letter_code
_entity_poly.pdbx_strand_id
1 'polypeptide(L)' 'MQASSEFFVGWGTLSLINAGLAQAKGRSGLGWWLASLLLGPLATLLVVVLDPVAKAQP' A
#
# COMPACT_ATOMS: atom_id res chain seq x y z
N MET A 1 18.56 21.33 5.77
CA MET A 1 17.15 21.07 5.40
C MET A 1 17.06 19.94 4.35
N GLN A 2 17.59 18.74 4.62
CA GLN A 2 17.60 17.61 3.66
C GLN A 2 16.58 16.50 3.98
N ALA A 3 16.18 16.36 5.25
CA ALA A 3 15.29 15.30 5.71
C ALA A 3 13.89 15.30 5.05
N SER A 4 13.39 16.45 4.59
CA SER A 4 12.04 16.59 4.04
C SER A 4 11.87 15.95 2.65
N SER A 5 12.87 16.07 1.78
CA SER A 5 12.79 15.53 0.41
C SER A 5 12.97 14.01 0.38
N GLU A 6 13.89 13.48 1.19
CA GLU A 6 14.08 12.02 1.32
C GLU A 6 12.87 11.35 1.96
N PHE A 7 12.25 11.98 2.96
CA PHE A 7 11.02 11.48 3.57
C PHE A 7 9.89 11.37 2.53
N PHE A 8 9.75 12.35 1.63
CA PHE A 8 8.72 12.33 0.58
C PHE A 8 8.98 11.25 -0.48
N VAL A 9 10.23 11.07 -0.93
CA VAL A 9 10.59 10.01 -1.89
C VAL A 9 10.47 8.61 -1.24
N GLY A 10 10.92 8.48 0.01
CA GLY A 10 10.76 7.26 0.81
C GLY A 10 9.28 6.90 0.99
N TRP A 11 8.44 7.89 1.29
CA TRP A 11 7.00 7.71 1.42
C TRP A 11 6.32 7.29 0.11
N GLY A 12 6.61 7.96 -1.00
CA GLY A 12 6.04 7.61 -2.31
C GLY A 12 6.47 6.22 -2.79
N THR A 13 7.70 5.82 -2.46
CA THR A 13 8.20 4.48 -2.75
C THR A 13 7.49 3.43 -1.88
N LEU A 14 7.35 3.70 -0.58
CA LEU A 14 6.63 2.82 0.35
C LEU A 14 5.15 2.65 -0.05
N SER A 15 4.49 3.71 -0.52
CA SER A 15 3.10 3.61 -0.97
C SER A 15 2.94 2.71 -2.20
N LEU A 16 3.92 2.70 -3.12
CA LEU A 16 3.96 1.79 -4.25
C LEU A 16 4.23 0.34 -3.82
N ILE A 17 5.11 0.12 -2.83
CA ILE A 17 5.34 -1.22 -2.26
C ILE A 17 4.03 -1.76 -1.65
N ASN A 18 3.31 -0.95 -0.88
CA ASN A 18 2.01 -1.33 -0.31
C ASN A 18 0.98 -1.69 -1.39
N ALA A 19 0.99 -0.98 -2.52
CA ALA A 19 0.13 -1.28 -3.66
C ALA A 19 0.41 -2.67 -4.24
N GLY A 20 1.70 -3.03 -4.41
CA GLY A 20 2.11 -4.36 -4.85
C GLY A 20 1.74 -5.47 -3.85
N LEU A 21 1.94 -5.23 -2.55
CA LEU A 21 1.51 -6.16 -1.48
C LEU A 21 0.00 -6.39 -1.50
N ALA A 22 -0.80 -5.34 -1.74
CA ALA A 22 -2.23 -5.47 -1.88
C ALA A 22 -2.64 -6.25 -3.14
N GLN A 23 -1.96 -6.05 -4.27
CA GLN A 23 -2.19 -6.83 -5.50
C GLN A 23 -1.90 -8.32 -5.30
N ALA A 24 -0.81 -8.66 -4.60
CA ALA A 24 -0.48 -10.05 -4.28
C ALA A 24 -1.57 -10.74 -3.43
N LYS A 25 -2.40 -9.96 -2.74
CA LYS A 25 -3.54 -10.40 -1.94
C LYS A 25 -4.89 -10.33 -2.68
N GLY A 26 -4.86 -10.14 -4.00
CA GLY A 26 -6.06 -10.10 -4.84
C GLY A 26 -6.86 -8.79 -4.75
N ARG A 27 -6.26 -7.71 -4.26
CA ARG A 27 -6.90 -6.39 -4.16
C ARG A 27 -6.41 -5.44 -5.27
N SER A 28 -7.16 -4.36 -5.51
CA SER A 28 -6.75 -3.31 -6.47
C SER A 28 -5.50 -2.57 -6.00
N GLY A 29 -4.38 -2.71 -6.72
CA GLY A 29 -3.15 -1.99 -6.37
C GLY A 29 -3.28 -0.48 -6.47
N LEU A 30 -3.96 0.04 -7.50
CA LEU A 30 -4.14 1.50 -7.64
C LEU A 30 -4.95 2.08 -6.48
N GLY A 31 -6.00 1.38 -6.05
CA GLY A 31 -6.79 1.77 -4.88
C GLY A 31 -5.94 1.80 -3.61
N TRP A 32 -5.11 0.78 -3.40
CA TRP A 32 -4.23 0.70 -2.22
C TRP A 32 -3.01 1.63 -2.28
N TRP A 33 -2.56 2.01 -3.47
CA TRP A 33 -1.55 3.06 -3.66
C TRP A 33 -2.08 4.41 -3.18
N LEU A 34 -3.25 4.83 -3.68
CA LEU A 34 -3.90 6.08 -3.28
C LEU A 34 -4.24 6.08 -1.79
N ALA A 35 -4.76 4.95 -1.28
CA ALA A 35 -5.02 4.80 0.15
C ALA A 35 -3.73 4.95 0.99
N SER A 36 -2.60 4.42 0.52
CA SER A 36 -1.30 4.56 1.21
C SER A 36 -0.75 5.97 1.17
N LEU A 37 -0.97 6.73 0.09
CA LEU A 37 -0.57 8.14 0.02
C LEU A 37 -1.33 9.00 1.05
N LEU A 38 -2.60 8.69 1.31
CA LEU A 38 -3.47 9.46 2.21
C LEU A 38 -3.40 8.99 3.67
N LEU A 39 -3.43 7.68 3.90
CA LEU A 39 -3.52 7.07 5.23
C LEU A 39 -2.17 6.64 5.79
N GLY A 40 -1.15 6.53 4.94
CA GLY A 40 0.21 6.25 5.38
C GLY A 40 0.40 4.90 6.05
N PRO A 41 1.06 4.84 7.23
CA PRO A 41 1.29 3.59 7.95
C PRO A 41 0.00 2.83 8.27
N LEU A 42 -1.14 3.51 8.40
CA LEU A 42 -2.42 2.83 8.61
C LEU A 42 -2.81 1.96 7.41
N ALA A 43 -2.58 2.43 6.18
CA ALA A 43 -2.79 1.61 5.00
C ALA A 43 -1.85 0.39 4.99
N THR A 44 -0.59 0.56 5.40
CA THR A 44 0.37 -0.56 5.55
C THR A 44 -0.17 -1.61 6.51
N LEU A 45 -0.62 -1.18 7.70
CA LEU A 45 -1.17 -2.10 8.70
C LEU A 45 -2.37 -2.87 8.15
N LEU A 46 -3.31 -2.19 7.49
CA LEU A 46 -4.45 -2.83 6.85
C LEU A 46 -4.04 -3.84 5.77
N VAL A 47 -3.09 -3.49 4.89
CA VAL A 47 -2.58 -4.41 3.86
C VAL A 47 -1.99 -5.66 4.49
N VAL A 48 -1.22 -5.52 5.57
CA VAL A 48 -0.57 -6.64 6.26
C VAL A 48 -1.59 -7.56 6.93
N VAL A 49 -2.48 -7.01 7.76
CA VAL A 49 -3.35 -7.83 8.64
C VAL A 49 -4.57 -8.43 7.95
N LEU A 50 -5.13 -7.77 6.93
CA LEU A 50 -6.36 -8.26 6.29
C LEU A 50 -6.08 -9.46 5.38
N ASP A 51 -6.84 -10.55 5.43
CA ASP A 51 -6.61 -11.74 4.60
C ASP A 51 -6.75 -11.52 3.07
N PRO A 52 -6.04 -12.30 2.23
CA PRO A 52 -6.23 -12.26 0.78
C PRO A 52 -7.69 -12.42 0.38
N VAL A 53 -8.11 -11.71 -0.68
CA VAL A 53 -9.46 -11.85 -1.21
C VAL A 53 -9.62 -13.28 -1.73
N ALA A 54 -10.63 -13.99 -1.21
CA ALA A 54 -10.94 -15.35 -1.63
C ALA A 54 -11.15 -15.37 -3.15
N LYS A 55 -10.48 -16.30 -3.84
CA LYS A 55 -10.75 -16.52 -5.26
C LYS A 55 -12.16 -17.10 -5.38
N ALA A 56 -13.03 -16.47 -6.15
CA ALA A 56 -14.29 -17.09 -6.54
C ALA A 56 -13.96 -18.41 -7.24
N GLN A 57 -14.39 -19.53 -6.66
CA GLN A 57 -14.30 -20.84 -7.30
C GLN A 57 -15.33 -20.87 -8.44
N PRO A 58 -14.94 -21.26 -9.66
CA PRO A 58 -15.88 -21.46 -10.75
C PRO A 58 -16.85 -22.61 -10.46
#